data_AF-A0A177ATY7-F1
#
_entry.id   AF-A0A177ATY7-F1
#
_cell.length_a   1.000
_cell.length_b   1.000
_cell.length_c   1.000
_cell.angle_alpha   90.00
_cell.angle_beta   90.00
_cell.angle_gamma   90.00
#
_symmetry.space_group_name_H-M   'P 1'
#
loop_
_entity.id
_entity.type
_entity.pdbx_description
1 polymer ?
#
loop_
_entity_poly.entity_id
_entity_poly.type
_entity_poly.pdbx_seq_one_letter_code
_entity_poly.pdbx_strand_id
1 'polypeptide(L)'
;MQNVTEETSSLIATSTNLRQTIRRKQRLESSYPPIPHDIRDFEIPISLTLTTYNRKFLLYDSGVGDKNRILIYYTTSLMQILKDSKYWMCDGTLI
;
A
#
# COMPACT_ATOMS: atom_id res chain seq x y z
N MET A 1 -17.92 -23.39 12.60
CA MET A 1 -17.75 -22.06 13.23
C MET A 1 -16.59 -22.15 14.21
N GLN A 2 -15.42 -21.61 13.84
CA GLN A 2 -14.28 -21.53 14.76
C GLN A 2 -14.38 -20.23 15.57
N ASN A 3 -14.33 -20.34 16.89
CA ASN A 3 -14.35 -19.21 17.81
C ASN A 3 -13.07 -18.40 17.64
N VAL A 4 -13.23 -17.17 17.14
CA VAL A 4 -12.18 -16.15 17.05
C VAL A 4 -11.83 -15.72 18.48
N THR A 5 -10.56 -15.86 18.88
CA THR A 5 -10.06 -15.50 20.22
C THR A 5 -10.28 -14.01 20.49
N GLU A 6 -10.59 -13.64 21.73
CA GLU A 6 -10.94 -12.25 22.12
C GLU A 6 -9.87 -11.21 21.70
N GLU A 7 -8.60 -11.59 21.77
CA GLU A 7 -7.46 -10.80 21.29
C GLU A 7 -7.54 -10.51 19.77
N THR A 8 -7.82 -11.54 18.96
CA THR A 8 -7.96 -11.39 17.50
C THR A 8 -9.17 -10.53 17.12
N SER A 9 -10.26 -10.62 17.89
CA SER A 9 -11.45 -9.78 17.72
C SER A 9 -11.13 -8.29 18.00
N SER A 10 -10.35 -8.02 19.05
CA SER A 10 -9.93 -6.65 19.42
C SER A 10 -9.01 -5.99 18.37
N LEU A 11 -8.12 -6.76 17.75
CA LEU A 11 -7.24 -6.29 16.68
C LEU A 11 -8.04 -5.97 15.39
N ILE A 12 -9.02 -6.81 15.07
CA ILE A 12 -9.92 -6.60 13.92
C ILE A 12 -10.75 -5.31 14.10
N ALA A 13 -11.30 -5.07 15.29
CA ALA A 13 -12.05 -3.86 15.61
C ALA A 13 -11.17 -2.60 15.44
N THR A 14 -9.94 -2.65 15.96
CA THR A 14 -8.93 -1.58 15.80
C THR A 14 -8.61 -1.29 14.34
N SER A 15 -8.40 -2.34 13.53
CA SER A 15 -8.11 -2.20 12.10
C SER A 15 -9.27 -1.58 11.32
N THR A 16 -10.51 -1.90 11.69
CA THR A 16 -11.73 -1.38 11.06
C THR A 16 -11.91 0.10 11.38
N ASN A 17 -11.72 0.47 12.66
CA ASN A 17 -11.78 1.85 13.13
C ASN A 17 -10.69 2.73 12.48
N LEU A 18 -9.49 2.19 12.31
CA LEU A 18 -8.39 2.88 11.63
C LEU A 18 -8.74 3.14 10.15
N ARG A 19 -9.23 2.12 9.44
CA ARG A 19 -9.66 2.26 8.04
C ARG A 19 -10.76 3.32 7.88
N GLN A 20 -11.74 3.35 8.77
CA GLN A 20 -12.80 4.36 8.76
C GLN A 20 -12.26 5.77 9.01
N THR A 21 -11.33 5.91 9.96
CA THR A 21 -10.68 7.20 10.27
C THR A 21 -9.90 7.73 9.07
N ILE A 22 -9.12 6.87 8.41
CA ILE A 22 -8.36 7.21 7.19
C ILE A 22 -9.32 7.65 6.08
N ARG A 23 -10.39 6.87 5.82
CA ARG A 23 -11.40 7.20 4.79
C ARG A 23 -12.08 8.54 5.07
N ARG A 24 -12.42 8.83 6.33
CA ARG A 24 -13.02 10.11 6.70
C ARG A 24 -12.07 11.27 6.40
N LYS A 25 -10.80 11.15 6.77
CA LYS A 25 -9.79 12.17 6.49
C LYS A 25 -9.61 12.38 4.97
N GLN A 26 -9.52 11.29 4.22
CA GLN A 26 -9.39 11.33 2.75
C GLN A 26 -10.60 12.00 2.07
N ARG A 27 -11.83 11.77 2.56
CA ARG A 27 -13.04 12.41 2.01
C ARG A 27 -13.11 13.91 2.28
N LEU A 28 -12.49 14.38 3.36
CA LEU A 28 -12.41 15.81 3.67
C LEU A 28 -11.40 16.53 2.76
N GLU A 29 -10.40 15.80 2.26
CA GLU A 29 -9.45 16.28 1.27
C GLU A 29 -10.09 16.18 -0.13
N SER A 30 -10.57 17.30 -0.67
CA SER A 30 -11.29 17.35 -1.97
C SER A 30 -10.51 16.79 -3.16
N SER A 31 -9.19 16.66 -3.04
CA SER A 31 -8.29 16.14 -4.08
C SER A 31 -8.09 14.62 -4.05
N TYR A 32 -8.62 13.91 -3.04
CA TYR A 32 -8.41 12.48 -2.93
C TYR A 32 -9.35 11.69 -3.87
N PRO A 33 -8.84 10.74 -4.66
CA PRO A 33 -9.67 10.00 -5.60
C PRO A 33 -10.73 9.14 -4.88
N PRO A 34 -11.86 8.86 -5.55
CA PRO A 34 -12.87 7.97 -4.99
C PRO A 34 -12.29 6.57 -4.75
N ILE A 35 -12.86 5.85 -3.78
CA ILE A 35 -12.47 4.46 -3.52
C ILE A 35 -12.82 3.64 -4.77
N PRO A 36 -11.84 2.99 -5.41
CA PRO A 36 -12.09 2.19 -6.59
C PRO A 36 -12.87 0.91 -6.24
N HIS A 37 -13.72 0.47 -7.16
CA HIS A 37 -14.46 -0.79 -7.03
C HIS A 37 -13.60 -2.00 -7.46
N ASP A 38 -12.66 -1.78 -8.38
CA ASP A 38 -11.78 -2.80 -8.93
C ASP A 38 -10.35 -2.24 -9.08
N ILE A 39 -9.34 -3.12 -8.99
CA ILE A 39 -7.93 -2.75 -9.16
C ILE A 39 -7.62 -2.21 -10.57
N ARG A 40 -8.43 -2.61 -11.55
CA ARG A 40 -8.35 -2.18 -12.94
C ARG A 40 -8.79 -0.74 -13.16
N ASP A 41 -9.56 -0.17 -12.25
CA ASP A 41 -10.27 1.10 -12.48
C ASP A 41 -9.58 2.31 -11.84
N PHE A 42 -8.51 2.08 -11.07
CA PHE A 42 -7.91 3.13 -10.25
C PHE A 42 -6.65 3.72 -10.86
N GLU A 43 -6.63 5.03 -11.10
CA GLU A 43 -5.38 5.76 -11.33
C GLU A 43 -4.75 6.18 -10.00
N ILE A 44 -3.48 5.86 -9.81
CA ILE A 44 -2.74 6.25 -8.61
C ILE A 44 -2.27 7.72 -8.78
N PRO A 45 -2.73 8.67 -7.93
CA PRO A 45 -2.27 10.04 -7.99
C PRO A 45 -0.76 10.14 -7.79
N ILE A 46 -0.10 11.04 -8.51
CA ILE A 46 1.35 11.26 -8.43
C ILE A 46 1.80 11.50 -6.99
N SER A 47 1.02 12.25 -6.19
CA SER A 47 1.31 12.50 -4.78
C SER A 47 1.42 11.23 -3.93
N LEU A 48 0.73 10.15 -4.32
CA LEU A 48 0.80 8.84 -3.66
C LEU A 48 1.92 7.94 -4.20
N THR A 49 2.66 8.38 -5.23
CA THR A 49 3.84 7.69 -5.78
C THR A 49 5.16 8.18 -5.18
N LEU A 50 5.07 9.19 -4.30
CA LEU A 50 6.18 9.90 -3.67
C LEU A 50 6.20 9.64 -2.16
N THR A 51 7.40 9.60 -1.57
CA THR A 51 7.56 9.60 -0.11
C THR A 51 7.21 10.97 0.47
N THR A 52 7.14 11.08 1.80
CA THR A 52 7.00 12.36 2.52
C THR A 52 8.13 13.36 2.22
N TYR A 53 9.28 12.88 1.72
CA TYR A 53 10.40 13.70 1.27
C TYR A 53 10.42 13.91 -0.26
N ASN A 54 9.27 13.71 -0.91
CA ASN A 54 9.08 13.91 -2.36
C ASN A 54 9.96 13.02 -3.25
N ARG A 55 10.39 11.84 -2.75
CA ARG A 55 11.17 10.87 -3.54
C ARG A 55 10.26 9.84 -4.17
N LYS A 56 10.45 9.51 -5.44
CA LYS A 56 9.69 8.44 -6.09
C LYS A 56 9.94 7.11 -5.39
N PHE A 57 8.87 6.43 -4.97
CA PHE A 57 8.94 5.11 -4.36
C PHE A 57 8.07 4.05 -5.06
N LEU A 58 7.11 4.43 -5.90
CA LEU A 58 6.49 3.48 -6.82
C LEU A 58 7.37 3.38 -8.07
N LEU A 59 8.12 2.29 -8.23
CA LEU A 59 9.03 2.10 -9.37
C LEU A 59 8.34 1.47 -10.57
N TYR A 60 7.42 0.54 -10.33
CA TYR A 60 6.73 -0.17 -11.39
C TYR A 60 5.24 -0.29 -11.08
N ASP A 61 4.45 -0.12 -12.13
CA ASP A 61 3.01 -0.31 -12.16
C ASP A 61 2.68 -0.91 -13.52
N SER A 62 2.13 -2.14 -13.57
CA SER A 62 1.74 -2.76 -14.84
C SER A 62 0.54 -2.07 -15.52
N GLY A 63 -0.16 -1.19 -14.79
CA GLY A 63 -1.11 -0.24 -15.34
C GLY A 63 -2.58 -0.56 -15.10
N VAL A 64 -3.40 0.44 -15.39
CA VAL A 64 -4.88 0.40 -15.38
C VAL A 64 -5.37 -0.61 -16.42
N GLY A 65 -6.44 -1.33 -16.12
CA GLY A 65 -6.99 -2.39 -16.98
C GLY A 65 -6.37 -3.78 -16.80
N ASP A 66 -5.22 -3.91 -16.13
CA ASP A 66 -4.62 -5.20 -15.80
C ASP A 66 -5.34 -5.84 -14.59
N LYS A 67 -5.96 -7.01 -14.82
CA LYS A 67 -6.62 -7.80 -13.77
C LYS A 67 -5.66 -8.32 -12.70
N ASN A 68 -4.38 -8.47 -13.06
CA ASN A 68 -3.31 -8.95 -12.21
C ASN A 68 -2.31 -7.83 -11.94
N ARG A 69 -2.79 -6.58 -11.84
CA ARG A 69 -1.93 -5.39 -11.74
C ARG A 69 -0.85 -5.55 -10.68
N ILE A 70 0.40 -5.41 -11.09
CA ILE A 70 1.58 -5.55 -10.24
C ILE A 70 2.12 -4.17 -9.92
N LEU A 71 2.27 -3.89 -8.63
CA LEU A 71 2.88 -2.66 -8.11
C LEU A 71 4.19 -3.03 -7.41
N ILE A 72 5.31 -2.42 -7.82
CA ILE A 72 6.61 -2.58 -7.16
C ILE A 72 6.97 -1.26 -6.50
N TYR A 73 7.06 -1.31 -5.17
CA TYR A 73 7.46 -0.18 -4.35
C TYR A 73 8.91 -0.32 -3.94
N TYR A 74 9.75 0.63 -4.33
CA TYR A 74 11.14 0.72 -3.93
C TYR A 74 11.65 2.16 -4.04
N THR A 75 12.62 2.53 -3.22
CA THR A 75 13.36 3.79 -3.44
C THR A 75 14.68 3.51 -4.15
N THR A 76 15.16 4.46 -4.95
CA THR A 76 16.48 4.35 -5.61
C THR A 76 17.61 4.13 -4.60
N SER A 77 17.54 4.80 -3.44
CA SER A 77 18.48 4.60 -2.34
C SER A 77 18.49 3.18 -1.81
N LEU A 78 17.30 2.59 -1.65
CA LEU A 78 17.20 1.21 -1.19
C LEU A 78 17.72 0.24 -2.27
N MET A 79 17.53 0.58 -3.55
CA MET A 79 18.03 -0.25 -4.67
C MET A 79 19.55 -0.29 -4.69
N GLN A 80 20.19 0.83 -4.38
CA GLN A 80 21.63 0.90 -4.24
C GLN A 80 22.11 0.04 -3.06
N ILE A 81 21.43 0.10 -1.91
CA ILE A 81 21.74 -0.75 -0.75
C ILE A 81 21.63 -2.22 -1.13
N LEU A 82 20.56 -2.66 -1.80
CA LEU A 82 20.45 -4.05 -2.25
C LEU A 82 21.57 -4.44 -3.21
N LYS A 83 21.85 -3.59 -4.20
CA LYS A 83 22.90 -3.81 -5.19
C LYS A 83 24.27 -4.02 -4.54
N ASP A 84 24.56 -3.24 -3.49
CA ASP A 84 25.85 -3.28 -2.80
C ASP A 84 25.89 -4.35 -1.68
N SER A 85 24.73 -4.93 -1.34
CA SER A 85 24.62 -5.95 -0.30
C SER A 85 25.05 -7.31 -0.81
N LYS A 86 26.02 -7.92 -0.13
CA LYS A 86 26.52 -9.27 -0.45
C LYS A 86 25.49 -10.39 -0.18
N TYR A 87 24.59 -10.17 0.78
CA TYR A 87 23.59 -11.15 1.20
C TYR A 87 22.22 -10.50 1.28
N TRP A 88 21.21 -11.18 0.73
CA TRP A 88 19.81 -10.76 0.83
C TRP A 88 19.08 -11.74 1.73
N MET A 89 18.38 -11.24 2.74
CA MET A 89 17.54 -12.02 3.62
C MET A 89 16.11 -11.51 3.50
N CYS A 90 15.20 -12.36 3.03
CA CYS A 90 13.78 -12.08 2.95
C CYS A 90 13.05 -13.12 3.80
N ASP A 91 12.32 -12.69 4.83
CA ASP A 91 11.63 -13.56 5.78
C ASP A 91 10.19 -13.92 5.37
N GLY A 92 9.77 -13.51 4.17
CA GLY A 92 8.46 -13.87 3.60
C GLY A 92 7.26 -13.11 4.20
N THR A 93 7.48 -12.12 5.07
CA THR A 93 6.42 -11.41 5.80
C THR A 93 5.60 -10.42 4.93
N LEU A 94 5.68 -10.52 3.60
CA LEU A 94 5.09 -9.57 2.65
C LEU A 94 4.36 -10.28 1.48
N ILE A 95 3.57 -11.31 1.78
CA ILE A 95 2.61 -11.92 0.83
C ILE A 95 1.19 -11.58 1.28
#